data_AF-A0A370KFT6-F1
#
_entry.id   AF-A0A370KFT6-F1
#
_cell.length_a   1.000
_cell.length_b   1.000
_cell.length_c   1.000
_cell.angle_alpha   90.00
_cell.angle_beta   90.00
_cell.angle_gamma   90.00
#
_symmetry.space_group_name_H-M   'P 1'
#
loop_
_entity.id
_entity.type
_entity.pdbx_description
1 polymer ?
#
loop_
_entity_poly.entity_id
_entity_poly.type
_entity_poly.pdbx_seq_one_letter_code
_entity_poly.pdbx_strand_id
1 'polypeptide(L)'
;MTALSQFEQSLAHPIPRQRSRLSGVDSASVNLSTERASVTFKDVVDPGSVLRAIEAACYHAKVNTHEFGIEGMTCTSCVARVEKALKVVPGVIDASVNLATERATVHVAAGTVQTLSLEAAVRNAGYDVQ
;
A
#
# COMPACT_ATOMS: atom_id res chain seq x y z
N MET A 1 4.82 -8.74 -5.65
CA MET A 1 3.35 -8.64 -5.84
C MET A 1 3.07 -7.27 -6.46
N THR A 2 2.25 -7.23 -7.50
CA THR A 2 2.18 -6.22 -8.58
C THR A 2 1.08 -5.17 -8.41
N ALA A 3 1.42 -3.88 -8.19
CA ALA A 3 0.44 -2.79 -8.11
C ALA A 3 0.20 -1.93 -9.38
N LEU A 4 -1.05 -1.79 -9.83
CA LEU A 4 -1.55 -0.98 -10.96
C LEU A 4 -2.07 0.39 -10.55
N SER A 5 -1.52 1.47 -11.13
CA SER A 5 -2.14 2.81 -11.11
C SER A 5 -2.44 3.40 -12.45
N GLN A 6 -3.64 3.96 -12.57
CA GLN A 6 -4.10 4.73 -13.72
C GLN A 6 -3.51 6.14 -13.67
N PHE A 7 -2.97 6.59 -14.80
CA PHE A 7 -2.39 7.90 -15.03
C PHE A 7 -3.33 8.74 -15.92
N GLU A 8 -4.10 9.66 -15.34
CA GLU A 8 -4.71 10.75 -16.12
C GLU A 8 -3.78 11.98 -16.08
N GLN A 9 -3.22 12.32 -17.23
CA GLN A 9 -2.34 13.46 -17.43
C GLN A 9 -3.16 14.75 -17.58
N SER A 10 -3.24 15.56 -16.53
CA SER A 10 -3.63 16.97 -16.66
C SER A 10 -2.40 17.80 -17.02
N LEU A 11 -2.28 18.14 -18.30
CA LEU A 11 -1.19 18.91 -18.90
C LEU A 11 -1.32 20.41 -18.59
N ALA A 12 -0.37 21.00 -17.86
CA ALA A 12 0.00 22.43 -17.99
C ALA A 12 1.29 22.84 -17.23
N HIS A 13 2.37 22.05 -17.15
CA HIS A 13 3.68 22.56 -16.69
C HIS A 13 4.83 21.84 -17.41
N PRO A 14 5.93 22.54 -17.80
CA PRO A 14 7.10 21.91 -18.41
C PRO A 14 7.73 20.94 -17.40
N ILE A 15 7.64 19.63 -17.68
CA ILE A 15 8.17 18.55 -16.84
C ILE A 15 9.69 18.74 -16.74
N PRO A 16 10.26 19.15 -15.59
CA PRO A 16 11.71 19.13 -15.44
C PRO A 16 12.15 17.68 -15.54
N ARG A 17 13.28 17.41 -16.22
CA ARG A 17 13.95 16.09 -16.22
C ARG A 17 14.40 15.76 -14.79
N GLN A 18 13.47 15.37 -13.94
CA GLN A 18 13.70 15.13 -12.54
C GLN A 18 14.29 13.73 -12.42
N ARG A 19 15.62 13.66 -12.48
CA ARG A 19 16.39 12.51 -11.97
C ARG A 19 16.23 12.47 -10.45
N SER A 20 15.03 12.17 -9.95
CA SER A 20 14.84 11.82 -8.56
C SER A 20 15.47 10.44 -8.37
N ARG A 21 16.75 10.43 -7.96
CA ARG A 21 17.35 9.25 -7.36
C ARG A 21 16.69 9.09 -5.99
N LEU A 22 15.58 8.37 -5.94
CA LEU A 22 15.09 7.83 -4.68
C LEU A 22 16.23 7.00 -4.09
N SER A 23 16.81 7.46 -2.98
CA SER A 23 17.86 6.73 -2.27
C SER A 23 17.31 5.37 -1.85
N GLY A 24 18.06 4.30 -2.13
CA GLY A 24 17.65 2.93 -1.84
C GLY A 24 16.98 2.20 -3.00
N VAL A 25 16.72 2.85 -4.15
CA VAL A 25 16.31 2.14 -5.38
C VAL A 25 17.49 1.35 -5.94
N ASP A 26 17.30 0.04 -6.08
CA ASP A 26 18.22 -0.86 -6.79
C ASP A 26 18.02 -0.76 -8.30
N SER A 27 16.77 -0.86 -8.74
CA SER A 27 16.38 -0.76 -10.15
C SER A 27 14.97 -0.19 -10.31
N ALA A 28 14.72 0.49 -11.41
CA ALA A 28 13.40 0.99 -11.78
C ALA A 28 13.18 0.83 -13.27
N SER A 29 11.99 0.36 -13.65
CA SER A 29 11.57 0.22 -15.04
C SER A 29 10.13 0.67 -15.22
N VAL A 30 9.81 1.27 -16.37
CA VAL A 30 8.47 1.71 -16.72
C VAL A 30 8.04 1.02 -18.00
N ASN A 31 6.89 0.37 -17.96
CA ASN A 31 6.22 -0.18 -19.13
C ASN A 31 4.98 0.65 -19.46
N LEU A 32 5.11 1.46 -20.53
CA LEU A 32 4.06 2.36 -21.01
C LEU A 32 2.90 1.63 -21.69
N SER A 33 3.10 0.43 -22.26
CA SER A 33 1.99 -0.31 -22.90
C SER A 33 1.04 -0.91 -21.87
N THR A 34 1.53 -1.16 -20.66
CA THR A 34 0.73 -1.65 -19.52
C THR A 34 0.48 -0.60 -18.44
N GLU A 35 0.91 0.64 -18.67
CA GLU A 35 0.83 1.76 -17.72
C GLU A 35 1.35 1.40 -16.32
N ARG A 36 2.48 0.67 -16.26
CA ARG A 36 3.06 0.17 -15.01
C ARG A 36 4.48 0.64 -14.81
N ALA A 37 4.77 1.14 -13.62
CA ALA A 37 6.13 1.29 -13.12
C ALA A 37 6.43 0.15 -12.13
N SER A 38 7.65 -0.37 -12.18
CA SER A 38 8.16 -1.35 -11.22
C SER A 38 9.48 -0.84 -10.66
N VAL A 39 9.58 -0.82 -9.34
CA VAL A 39 10.75 -0.32 -8.61
C VAL A 39 11.17 -1.38 -7.61
N THR A 40 12.45 -1.72 -7.61
CA THR A 40 13.08 -2.62 -6.66
C THR A 40 13.97 -1.79 -5.75
N PHE A 41 13.92 -2.07 -4.45
CA PHE A 41 14.70 -1.37 -3.43
C PHE A 41 15.72 -2.32 -2.80
N LYS A 42 16.85 -1.79 -2.34
CA LYS A 42 17.91 -2.54 -1.66
C LYS A 42 17.56 -2.87 -0.21
N ASP A 43 16.73 -2.04 0.41
CA ASP A 43 16.35 -2.10 1.82
C ASP A 43 14.83 -2.03 1.96
N VAL A 44 14.32 -2.26 3.18
CA VAL A 44 12.90 -2.04 3.51
C VAL A 44 12.61 -0.55 3.42
N VAL A 45 11.65 -0.17 2.57
CA VAL A 45 11.25 1.23 2.35
C VAL A 45 9.81 1.43 2.79
N ASP A 46 9.54 2.56 3.45
CA ASP A 46 8.18 3.01 3.76
C ASP A 46 7.37 3.25 2.47
N PRO A 47 6.28 2.52 2.21
CA PRO A 47 5.47 2.72 1.01
C PRO A 47 4.93 4.14 0.90
N GLY A 48 4.61 4.80 2.01
CA GLY A 48 4.15 6.19 2.03
C GLY A 48 5.19 7.15 1.45
N SER A 49 6.48 6.93 1.73
CA SER A 49 7.58 7.75 1.19
C SER A 49 7.71 7.63 -0.33
N VAL A 50 7.47 6.43 -0.87
CA VAL A 50 7.49 6.19 -2.31
C VAL A 50 6.32 6.91 -2.99
N LEU A 51 5.12 6.85 -2.40
CA LEU A 51 3.95 7.57 -2.91
C LEU A 51 4.17 9.08 -2.94
N ARG A 52 4.66 9.65 -1.83
CA ARG A 52 5.00 11.09 -1.77
C ARG A 52 6.04 11.48 -2.82
N ALA A 53 7.02 10.64 -3.08
CA ALA A 53 8.02 10.91 -4.10
C ALA A 53 7.46 10.85 -5.53
N ILE A 54 6.51 9.94 -5.79
CA ILE A 54 5.78 9.85 -7.06
C ILE A 54 4.92 11.12 -7.22
N GLU A 55 4.18 11.53 -6.20
CA GLU A 55 3.39 12.77 -6.19
C GLU A 55 4.24 14.02 -6.41
N ALA A 56 5.40 14.11 -5.76
CA ALA A 56 6.35 15.21 -5.95
C ALA A 56 6.94 15.27 -7.37
N ALA A 57 6.87 14.17 -8.11
CA ALA A 57 7.23 14.11 -9.53
C ALA A 57 6.02 14.34 -10.46
N CYS A 58 4.90 14.85 -9.91
CA CYS A 58 3.63 15.08 -10.59
C CYS A 58 3.02 13.79 -11.18
N TYR A 59 3.24 12.68 -10.49
CA TYR A 59 2.72 11.37 -10.83
C TYR A 59 1.75 10.89 -9.73
N HIS A 60 0.69 10.13 -10.06
CA HIS A 60 -0.20 9.51 -9.07
C HIS A 60 -0.14 7.98 -9.15
N ALA A 61 0.28 7.36 -8.05
CA ALA A 61 0.12 5.93 -7.86
C ALA A 61 -1.26 5.63 -7.26
N LYS A 62 -1.83 4.48 -7.64
CA LYS A 62 -3.20 4.09 -7.36
C LYS A 62 -3.11 3.28 -6.12
N VAL A 63 -4.09 3.57 -5.30
CA VAL A 63 -4.28 2.95 -4.03
C VAL A 63 -5.53 2.11 -4.19
N ASN A 64 -5.41 0.84 -3.86
CA ASN A 64 -6.57 -0.02 -3.72
C ASN A 64 -6.95 -0.06 -2.24
N THR A 65 -8.25 -0.14 -1.99
CA THR A 65 -8.79 -0.33 -0.64
C THR A 65 -9.30 -1.76 -0.52
N HIS A 66 -8.85 -2.46 0.52
CA HIS A 66 -9.36 -3.77 0.90
C HIS A 66 -10.19 -3.63 2.17
N GLU A 67 -11.40 -4.19 2.17
CA GLU A 67 -12.28 -4.21 3.33
C GLU A 67 -12.74 -5.62 3.61
N PHE A 68 -12.61 -6.06 4.87
CA PHE A 68 -12.99 -7.40 5.31
C PHE A 68 -13.43 -7.37 6.78
N GLY A 69 -14.24 -8.35 7.16
CA GLY A 69 -14.69 -8.53 8.55
C GLY A 69 -13.63 -9.22 9.38
N ILE A 70 -13.61 -8.98 10.69
CA ILE A 70 -12.68 -9.62 11.62
C ILE A 70 -13.44 -10.14 12.83
N GLU A 71 -13.30 -11.43 13.11
CA GLU A 71 -13.95 -12.08 14.24
C GLU A 71 -13.04 -12.13 15.48
N GLY A 72 -13.67 -12.15 16.66
CA GLY A 72 -12.97 -12.35 17.94
C GLY A 72 -12.39 -11.08 18.58
N MET A 73 -12.65 -9.90 18.02
CA MET A 73 -12.29 -8.63 18.64
C MET A 73 -13.35 -8.20 19.67
N THR A 74 -12.96 -8.07 20.94
CA THR A 74 -13.89 -7.71 22.03
C THR A 74 -13.51 -6.44 22.78
N CYS A 75 -12.38 -5.82 22.44
CA CYS A 75 -11.91 -4.61 23.10
C CYS A 75 -10.99 -3.76 22.21
N THR A 76 -10.77 -2.50 22.61
CA THR A 76 -9.89 -1.56 21.92
C THR A 76 -8.45 -2.05 21.79
N SER A 77 -7.96 -2.87 22.74
CA SER A 77 -6.61 -3.43 22.62
C SER A 77 -6.50 -4.49 21.50
N CYS A 78 -7.59 -5.16 21.14
CA CYS A 78 -7.64 -6.07 19.99
C CYS A 78 -7.49 -5.28 18.68
N VAL A 79 -8.19 -4.14 18.58
CA VAL A 79 -8.11 -3.22 17.43
C VAL A 79 -6.66 -2.83 17.16
N ALA A 80 -5.97 -2.31 18.18
CA ALA A 80 -4.57 -1.88 18.05
C ALA A 80 -3.62 -3.03 17.66
N ARG A 81 -3.89 -4.26 18.14
CA ARG A 81 -3.10 -5.44 17.79
C ARG A 81 -3.25 -5.78 16.30
N VAL A 82 -4.49 -5.79 15.81
CA VAL A 82 -4.79 -6.08 14.40
C VAL A 82 -4.23 -4.99 13.48
N GLU A 83 -4.45 -3.71 13.78
CA GLU A 83 -3.91 -2.61 12.99
C GLU A 83 -2.39 -2.69 12.88
N LYS A 84 -1.71 -3.00 13.99
CA LYS A 84 -0.26 -3.17 14.01
C LYS A 84 0.18 -4.36 13.14
N ALA A 85 -0.55 -5.47 13.18
CA ALA A 85 -0.26 -6.64 12.34
C ALA A 85 -0.45 -6.34 10.85
N LEU A 86 -1.46 -5.57 10.48
CA LEU A 86 -1.70 -5.16 9.08
C LEU A 86 -0.65 -4.16 8.59
N LYS A 87 -0.26 -3.19 9.42
CA LYS A 87 0.74 -2.16 9.08
C LYS A 87 2.15 -2.70 8.81
N VAL A 88 2.48 -3.89 9.32
CA VAL A 88 3.79 -4.52 9.04
C VAL A 88 3.79 -5.34 7.75
N VAL A 89 2.63 -5.55 7.10
CA VAL A 89 2.57 -6.26 5.81
C VAL A 89 3.22 -5.40 4.72
N PRO A 90 4.25 -5.92 4.01
CA PRO A 90 4.91 -5.15 2.96
C PRO A 90 3.94 -4.69 1.87
N GLY A 91 3.92 -3.39 1.61
CA GLY A 91 3.05 -2.78 0.60
C GLY A 91 1.74 -2.18 1.14
N VAL A 92 1.45 -2.37 2.44
CA VAL A 92 0.40 -1.62 3.14
C VAL A 92 0.85 -0.18 3.36
N ILE A 93 0.01 0.76 2.96
CA ILE A 93 0.21 2.21 3.15
C ILE A 93 -0.39 2.61 4.50
N ASP A 94 -1.62 2.17 4.74
CA ASP A 94 -2.31 2.39 6.01
C ASP A 94 -3.32 1.27 6.28
N ALA A 95 -3.64 1.07 7.54
CA ALA A 95 -4.67 0.15 7.99
C ALA A 95 -5.39 0.73 9.20
N SER A 96 -6.71 0.66 9.18
CA SER A 96 -7.58 1.04 10.28
C SER A 96 -8.60 -0.05 10.56
N VAL A 97 -8.99 -0.17 11.83
CA VAL A 97 -9.98 -1.16 12.27
C VAL A 97 -11.06 -0.45 13.09
N ASN A 98 -12.32 -0.74 12.76
CA ASN A 98 -13.47 -0.25 13.50
C ASN A 98 -14.08 -1.37 14.33
N LEU A 99 -14.03 -1.23 15.66
CA LEU A 99 -14.57 -2.22 16.59
C LEU A 99 -16.10 -2.30 16.55
N ALA A 100 -16.79 -1.20 16.29
CA ALA A 100 -18.26 -1.18 16.28
C ALA A 100 -18.85 -1.92 15.08
N THR A 101 -18.12 -1.97 13.98
CA THR A 101 -18.52 -2.68 12.75
C THR A 101 -17.75 -3.98 12.55
N GLU A 102 -16.74 -4.26 13.38
CA GLU A 102 -15.84 -5.41 13.26
C GLU A 102 -15.15 -5.49 11.87
N ARG A 103 -14.84 -4.34 11.26
CA ARG A 103 -14.22 -4.28 9.92
C ARG A 103 -12.85 -3.64 9.94
N ALA A 104 -11.98 -4.18 9.10
CA ALA A 104 -10.73 -3.54 8.72
C ALA A 104 -10.84 -2.88 7.35
N THR A 105 -10.22 -1.71 7.22
CA THR A 105 -10.02 -1.02 5.94
C THR A 105 -8.51 -0.84 5.76
N VAL A 106 -7.97 -1.39 4.67
CA VAL A 106 -6.53 -1.40 4.38
C VAL A 106 -6.28 -0.74 3.03
N HIS A 107 -5.42 0.27 3.04
CA HIS A 107 -4.97 0.96 1.83
C HIS A 107 -3.63 0.39 1.39
N VAL A 108 -3.55 -0.08 0.15
CA VAL A 108 -2.33 -0.66 -0.42
C VAL A 108 -2.01 0.00 -1.75
N ALA A 109 -0.72 0.13 -2.07
CA ALA A 109 -0.35 0.44 -3.45
C ALA A 109 -0.92 -0.68 -4.32
N ALA A 110 -1.63 -0.32 -5.38
CA ALA A 110 -2.69 -1.12 -5.98
C ALA A 110 -2.34 -2.49 -6.57
N GLY A 111 -1.95 -3.46 -5.76
CA GLY A 111 -1.56 -4.83 -6.11
C GLY A 111 -0.15 -5.22 -5.61
N THR A 112 0.49 -4.37 -4.81
CA THR A 112 1.68 -4.75 -4.04
C THR A 112 1.38 -5.86 -3.04
N VAL A 113 0.10 -6.02 -2.68
CA VAL A 113 -0.38 -6.94 -1.65
C VAL A 113 -1.47 -7.84 -2.23
N GLN A 114 -1.48 -9.11 -1.84
CA GLN A 114 -2.59 -10.04 -2.10
C GLN A 114 -3.47 -10.11 -0.86
N THR A 115 -4.78 -10.27 -1.04
CA THR A 115 -5.74 -10.41 0.05
C THR A 115 -5.33 -11.50 1.06
N LEU A 116 -4.85 -12.64 0.57
CA LEU A 116 -4.38 -13.76 1.41
C LEU A 116 -3.25 -13.36 2.38
N SER A 117 -2.39 -12.41 2.02
CA SER A 117 -1.32 -11.91 2.90
C SER A 117 -1.87 -11.06 4.03
N LEU A 118 -2.93 -10.27 3.76
CA LEU A 118 -3.63 -9.49 4.79
C LEU A 118 -4.36 -10.42 5.76
N GLU A 119 -5.08 -11.42 5.22
CA GLU A 119 -5.76 -12.41 6.04
C GLU A 119 -4.80 -13.21 6.93
N ALA A 120 -3.66 -13.64 6.38
CA ALA A 120 -2.63 -14.33 7.14
C ALA A 120 -2.08 -13.45 8.28
N ALA A 121 -1.91 -12.15 8.07
CA ALA A 121 -1.47 -11.23 9.11
C ALA A 121 -2.49 -11.13 10.26
N VAL A 122 -3.79 -11.11 9.95
CA VAL A 122 -4.87 -11.13 10.96
C VAL A 122 -4.89 -12.46 11.72
N ARG A 123 -4.81 -13.59 11.02
CA ARG A 123 -4.74 -14.93 11.63
C ARG A 123 -3.54 -15.10 12.54
N ASN A 124 -2.38 -14.61 12.12
CA ASN A 124 -1.16 -14.60 12.95
C ASN A 124 -1.28 -13.69 14.18
N ALA A 125 -2.15 -12.67 14.14
CA ALA A 125 -2.47 -11.84 15.30
C ALA A 125 -3.48 -12.50 16.26
N GLY A 126 -4.05 -13.66 15.89
CA GLY A 126 -4.95 -14.46 16.71
C GLY A 126 -6.45 -14.24 16.44
N TYR A 127 -6.82 -13.73 15.26
CA TYR A 127 -8.19 -13.41 14.89
C TYR A 127 -8.58 -14.05 13.55
N ASP A 128 -9.88 -14.20 13.26
CA ASP A 128 -10.35 -14.74 11.98
C ASP A 128 -10.85 -13.64 11.03
N VAL A 129 -10.98 -13.95 9.75
CA VAL A 129 -11.37 -13.01 8.68
C VAL A 129 -12.58 -13.53 7.89
N GLN A 130 -13.53 -12.64 7.61
CA GLN A 130 -14.73 -12.89 6.80
C GLN A 130 -14.64 -12.27 5.40
#